data_AF-A0A950WIP4-F1
#
_entry.id   AF-A0A950WIP4-F1
#
_cell.length_a   1.000
_cell.length_b   1.000
_cell.length_c   1.000
_cell.angle_alpha   90.00
_cell.angle_beta   90.00
_cell.angle_gamma   90.00
#
_symmetry.space_group_name_H-M   'P 1'
#
loop_
_entity.id
_entity.type
_entity.pdbx_description
1 polymer ?
#
loop_
_entity_poly.entity_id
_entity_poly.type
_entity_poly.pdbx_seq_one_letter_code
_entity_poly.pdbx_strand_id
1 'polypeptide(L)'
;DLEEAIIAAKGAGGMARTKEEWAHHPQAAAVAALPLMEIVRIGDSPPEELPRGNRPLSDVRVLDLTRVLAGPTCARTLAEHGADVLKITAPHLPNLGYQEFDTGHGKLSAYLDLRDPRDQEALRGLVREADVFSQGYRPGTLGARGFSPEELAAIRPGLVYVSLCAFGHIGPWASRRGFDTVVQTVSGITIRQAEVVAGKTPGPQFYPVSAIDYCTGYLMAFGAMVALARRAHEGGSWLVRISLAQVGKWIVDLGEAPLDDVARAPTEFAPEELERWSTVTETPSGALRHLRPVVQLSETPPYWARPSVPLGYHRPEWPQRA
;
A
#
# COMPACT_ATOMS: atom_id res chain seq x y z
N ASP A 1 -22.75 -20.20 6.84
CA ASP A 1 -21.90 -21.41 6.88
C ASP A 1 -20.61 -21.30 6.05
N LEU A 2 -20.65 -21.00 4.75
CA LEU A 2 -19.43 -20.97 3.91
C LEU A 2 -18.44 -19.83 4.24
N GLU A 3 -18.91 -18.60 4.45
CA GLU A 3 -18.03 -17.46 4.81
C GLU A 3 -17.22 -17.77 6.07
N GLU A 4 -17.90 -18.21 7.14
CA GLU A 4 -17.24 -18.58 8.40
C GLU A 4 -16.31 -19.79 8.24
N ALA A 5 -16.65 -20.78 7.40
CA ALA A 5 -15.77 -21.90 7.10
C ALA A 5 -14.46 -21.44 6.41
N ILE A 6 -14.53 -20.52 5.45
CA ILE A 6 -13.35 -19.94 4.80
C ILE A 6 -12.46 -19.23 5.83
N ILE A 7 -13.07 -18.44 6.72
CA ILE A 7 -12.34 -17.71 7.76
C ILE A 7 -11.70 -18.67 8.77
N ALA A 8 -12.42 -19.71 9.21
CA ALA A 8 -11.90 -20.74 10.10
C ALA A 8 -10.70 -21.49 9.48
N ALA A 9 -10.72 -21.72 8.16
CA ALA A 9 -9.61 -22.28 7.39
C ALA A 9 -8.46 -21.27 7.14
N LYS A 10 -8.49 -20.08 7.76
CA LYS A 10 -7.52 -18.99 7.58
C LYS A 10 -7.46 -18.45 6.14
N GLY A 11 -8.52 -18.62 5.36
CA GLY A 11 -8.66 -18.06 4.02
C GLY A 11 -9.01 -16.57 4.04
N ALA A 12 -9.09 -15.99 2.84
CA ALA A 12 -9.64 -14.65 2.61
C ALA A 12 -10.88 -14.81 1.74
N GLY A 13 -12.01 -14.27 2.19
CA GLY A 13 -13.28 -14.37 1.49
C GLY A 13 -14.38 -13.66 2.26
N GLY A 14 -15.50 -13.46 1.59
CA GLY A 14 -16.66 -12.83 2.17
C GLY A 14 -17.89 -13.02 1.30
N MET A 15 -19.06 -13.03 1.92
CA MET A 15 -20.35 -13.06 1.22
C MET A 15 -20.53 -11.76 0.43
N ALA A 16 -20.93 -11.88 -0.83
CA ALA A 16 -21.38 -10.73 -1.62
C ALA A 16 -22.62 -10.15 -0.95
N ARG A 17 -22.61 -8.83 -0.73
CA ARG A 17 -23.68 -8.10 -0.04
C ARG A 17 -24.14 -6.93 -0.89
N THR A 18 -25.36 -6.46 -0.69
CA THR A 18 -25.78 -5.15 -1.20
C THR A 18 -25.15 -4.04 -0.35
N LYS A 19 -25.20 -2.78 -0.84
CA LYS A 19 -24.79 -1.62 -0.03
C LYS A 19 -25.62 -1.51 1.26
N GLU A 20 -26.91 -1.82 1.21
CA GLU A 20 -27.81 -1.78 2.36
C GLU A 20 -27.47 -2.86 3.39
N GLU A 21 -27.24 -4.10 2.96
CA GLU A 21 -26.80 -5.19 3.85
C GLU A 21 -25.46 -4.87 4.51
N TRP A 22 -24.52 -4.29 3.76
CA TRP A 22 -23.24 -3.86 4.32
C TRP A 22 -23.42 -2.73 5.35
N ALA A 23 -24.25 -1.73 5.08
CA ALA A 23 -24.49 -0.62 5.99
C ALA A 23 -24.99 -1.06 7.38
N HIS A 24 -25.74 -2.16 7.45
CA HIS A 24 -26.22 -2.75 8.71
C HIS A 24 -25.21 -3.71 9.36
N HIS A 25 -24.10 -4.02 8.69
CA HIS A 25 -23.11 -4.97 9.21
C HIS A 25 -22.24 -4.33 10.31
N PRO A 26 -21.97 -5.02 11.44
CA PRO A 26 -21.20 -4.43 12.55
C PRO A 26 -19.79 -3.97 12.17
N GLN A 27 -19.15 -4.63 11.20
CA GLN A 27 -17.85 -4.18 10.68
C GLN A 27 -17.96 -2.85 9.90
N ALA A 28 -19.05 -2.62 9.17
CA ALA A 28 -19.22 -1.37 8.43
C ALA A 28 -19.36 -0.18 9.39
N ALA A 29 -20.12 -0.36 10.49
CA ALA A 29 -20.21 0.62 11.56
C ALA A 29 -18.84 0.90 12.21
N ALA A 30 -18.04 -0.15 12.45
CA ALA A 30 -16.69 -0.01 12.98
C ALA A 30 -15.75 0.75 12.04
N VAL A 31 -15.80 0.45 10.73
CA VAL A 31 -15.05 1.19 9.70
C VAL A 31 -15.47 2.65 9.66
N ALA A 32 -16.78 2.94 9.63
CA ALA A 32 -17.32 4.30 9.58
C ALA A 32 -16.99 5.15 10.81
N ALA A 33 -16.66 4.54 11.95
CA ALA A 33 -16.24 5.24 13.16
C ALA A 33 -14.77 5.70 13.13
N LEU A 34 -13.97 5.23 12.16
CA LEU A 34 -12.58 5.62 11.97
C LEU A 34 -12.46 6.76 10.93
N PRO A 35 -11.44 7.62 11.03
CA PRO A 35 -11.11 8.54 9.94
C PRO A 35 -10.56 7.78 8.74
N LEU A 36 -10.45 8.44 7.58
CA LEU A 36 -9.83 7.87 6.37
C LEU A 36 -8.44 7.26 6.66
N MET A 37 -7.65 7.98 7.45
CA MET A 37 -6.31 7.62 7.87
C MET A 37 -6.02 8.26 9.23
N GLU A 38 -5.32 7.54 10.10
CA GLU A 38 -4.83 8.07 11.38
C GLU A 38 -3.32 8.29 11.30
N ILE A 39 -2.84 9.37 11.91
CA ILE A 39 -1.41 9.64 12.10
C ILE A 39 -1.19 9.95 13.58
N VAL A 40 -0.63 8.97 14.30
CA VAL A 40 -0.59 8.94 15.77
C VAL A 40 0.86 8.94 16.25
N ARG A 41 1.21 9.74 17.25
CA ARG A 41 2.54 9.66 17.88
C ARG A 41 2.62 8.37 18.70
N ILE A 42 3.71 7.62 18.56
CA ILE A 42 3.96 6.33 19.22
C ILE A 42 5.25 6.28 20.05
N GLY A 43 6.04 7.35 20.04
CA GLY A 43 7.24 7.48 20.85
C GLY A 43 7.83 8.88 20.77
N ASP A 44 8.64 9.24 21.75
CA ASP A 44 9.32 10.53 21.79
C ASP A 44 10.69 10.46 21.10
N SER A 45 11.03 11.52 20.37
CA SER A 45 12.36 11.77 19.81
C SER A 45 12.50 13.28 19.59
N PRO A 46 13.72 13.82 19.56
CA PRO A 46 13.91 15.19 19.11
C PRO A 46 13.42 15.35 17.66
N PRO A 47 13.05 16.57 17.24
CA PRO A 47 12.86 16.91 15.83
C PRO A 47 14.08 16.50 15.00
N GLU A 48 13.84 15.96 13.82
CA GLU A 48 14.88 15.50 12.88
C GLU A 48 14.65 16.11 11.51
N GLU A 49 15.53 17.04 11.11
CA GLU A 49 15.46 17.69 9.80
C GLU A 49 15.46 16.65 8.68
N LEU A 50 14.62 16.87 7.66
CA LEU A 50 14.66 16.05 6.47
C LEU A 50 15.97 16.28 5.71
N PRO A 51 16.57 15.24 5.12
CA PRO A 51 17.76 15.42 4.31
C PRO A 51 17.51 16.41 3.16
N ARG A 52 18.53 17.22 2.87
CA ARG A 52 18.46 18.16 1.74
C ARG A 52 18.75 17.43 0.45
N GLY A 53 17.94 17.67 -0.58
CA GLY A 53 18.21 17.17 -1.91
C GLY A 53 17.36 17.82 -2.98
N ASN A 54 17.47 17.30 -4.20
CA ASN A 54 16.76 17.81 -5.38
C ASN A 54 15.32 17.27 -5.51
N ARG A 55 14.89 16.38 -4.61
CA ARG A 55 13.54 15.81 -4.58
C ARG A 55 13.00 15.78 -3.14
N PRO A 56 11.66 15.75 -2.94
CA PRO A 56 11.05 15.85 -1.62
C PRO A 56 11.48 14.78 -0.61
N LEU A 57 11.87 13.59 -1.09
CA LEU A 57 12.29 12.46 -0.25
C LEU A 57 13.73 12.03 -0.53
N SER A 58 14.58 12.91 -1.06
CA SER A 58 16.02 12.63 -1.23
C SER A 58 16.62 12.11 0.09
N ASP A 59 17.41 11.03 0.00
CA ASP A 59 18.08 10.33 1.11
C ASP A 59 17.19 9.78 2.24
N VAL A 60 15.87 9.85 2.08
CA VAL A 60 14.91 9.18 2.98
C VAL A 60 14.96 7.68 2.72
N ARG A 61 15.21 6.89 3.76
CA ARG A 61 15.29 5.42 3.67
C ARG A 61 13.96 4.78 4.05
N VAL A 62 13.39 3.98 3.15
CA VAL A 62 12.07 3.35 3.32
C VAL A 62 12.21 1.84 3.25
N LEU A 63 11.85 1.15 4.33
CA LEU A 63 11.85 -0.30 4.41
C LEU A 63 10.44 -0.84 4.13
N ASP A 64 10.27 -1.50 2.99
CA ASP A 64 8.97 -1.97 2.50
C ASP A 64 8.82 -3.49 2.70
N LEU A 65 8.00 -3.89 3.68
CA LEU A 65 7.64 -5.30 3.93
C LEU A 65 6.26 -5.65 3.37
N THR A 66 5.67 -4.78 2.56
CA THR A 66 4.34 -4.99 2.01
C THR A 66 4.36 -5.91 0.78
N ARG A 67 3.17 -6.38 0.38
CA ARG A 67 2.99 -7.33 -0.72
C ARG A 67 1.73 -6.99 -1.51
N VAL A 68 1.60 -7.64 -2.67
CA VAL A 68 0.42 -7.60 -3.54
C VAL A 68 0.30 -6.28 -4.30
N LEU A 69 -0.34 -5.24 -3.75
CA LEU A 69 -0.61 -4.03 -4.53
C LEU A 69 -0.59 -2.73 -3.73
N ALA A 70 -1.48 -2.51 -2.76
CA ALA A 70 -1.56 -1.23 -2.03
C ALA A 70 -0.24 -0.77 -1.41
N GLY A 71 0.36 -1.64 -0.59
CA GLY A 71 1.64 -1.32 0.03
C GLY A 71 2.79 -1.14 -0.97
N PRO A 72 2.96 -2.04 -1.97
CA PRO A 72 3.96 -1.83 -3.01
C PRO A 72 3.77 -0.55 -3.82
N THR A 73 2.52 -0.10 -4.03
CA THR A 73 2.20 1.21 -4.62
C THR A 73 2.69 2.35 -3.74
N CYS A 74 2.47 2.29 -2.42
CA CYS A 74 3.04 3.26 -1.47
C CYS A 74 4.56 3.36 -1.62
N ALA A 75 5.24 2.21 -1.57
CA ALA A 75 6.69 2.13 -1.69
C ALA A 75 7.18 2.69 -3.03
N ARG A 76 6.51 2.37 -4.14
CA ARG A 76 6.81 2.92 -5.47
C ARG A 76 6.66 4.45 -5.51
N THR A 77 5.60 4.98 -4.91
CA THR A 77 5.34 6.43 -4.85
C THR A 77 6.36 7.16 -3.96
N LEU A 78 6.84 6.55 -2.88
CA LEU A 78 7.92 7.14 -2.10
C LEU A 78 9.24 7.17 -2.91
N ALA A 79 9.55 6.10 -3.66
CA ALA A 79 10.72 6.06 -4.54
C ALA A 79 10.63 7.08 -5.69
N GLU A 80 9.42 7.29 -6.22
CA GLU A 80 9.07 8.28 -7.25
C GLU A 80 9.45 9.71 -6.83
N HIS A 81 9.31 10.02 -5.54
CA HIS A 81 9.70 11.30 -4.93
C HIS A 81 11.10 11.30 -4.32
N GLY A 82 11.87 10.23 -4.56
CA GLY A 82 13.31 10.19 -4.34
C GLY A 82 13.81 9.43 -3.13
N ALA A 83 12.93 8.73 -2.41
CA ALA A 83 13.34 7.85 -1.33
C ALA A 83 14.17 6.66 -1.84
N ASP A 84 15.12 6.22 -1.01
CA ASP A 84 15.76 4.92 -1.14
C ASP A 84 14.87 3.85 -0.52
N VAL A 85 14.17 3.13 -1.39
CA VAL A 85 13.21 2.12 -0.98
C VAL A 85 13.83 0.73 -1.08
N LEU A 86 13.90 0.01 0.04
CA LEU A 86 14.34 -1.37 0.12
C LEU A 86 13.15 -2.28 0.43
N LYS A 87 12.73 -3.05 -0.58
CA LYS A 87 11.72 -4.08 -0.41
C LYS A 87 12.33 -5.32 0.23
N ILE A 88 11.74 -5.78 1.32
CA ILE A 88 12.08 -7.04 1.99
C ILE A 88 10.93 -8.04 1.84
N THR A 89 11.25 -9.23 1.32
CA THR A 89 10.35 -10.38 1.28
C THR A 89 11.13 -11.66 1.54
N ALA A 90 10.54 -12.84 1.34
CA ALA A 90 11.22 -14.12 1.45
C ALA A 90 10.78 -15.09 0.34
N PRO A 91 11.64 -16.02 -0.11
CA PRO A 91 11.32 -16.95 -1.20
C PRO A 91 10.09 -17.83 -0.95
N HIS A 92 9.78 -18.11 0.32
CA HIS A 92 8.66 -18.96 0.71
C HIS A 92 7.30 -18.22 0.71
N LEU A 93 7.30 -16.89 0.53
CA LEU A 93 6.08 -16.10 0.53
C LEU A 93 5.45 -16.10 -0.87
N PRO A 94 4.13 -16.33 -1.01
CA PRO A 94 3.47 -16.31 -2.31
C PRO A 94 3.65 -14.98 -3.05
N ASN A 95 4.01 -15.04 -4.32
CA ASN A 95 4.13 -13.89 -5.21
C ASN A 95 3.72 -14.30 -6.63
N LEU A 96 3.01 -13.42 -7.33
CA LEU A 96 2.52 -13.69 -8.69
C LEU A 96 3.53 -13.29 -9.79
N GLY A 97 4.67 -12.70 -9.41
CA GLY A 97 5.73 -12.22 -10.29
C GLY A 97 5.38 -10.91 -10.99
N TYR A 98 4.28 -10.90 -11.74
CA TYR A 98 3.90 -9.79 -12.61
C TYR A 98 3.62 -8.47 -11.86
N GLN A 99 3.28 -8.54 -10.57
CA GLN A 99 3.02 -7.36 -9.73
C GLN A 99 4.27 -6.48 -9.56
N GLU A 100 5.47 -7.08 -9.62
CA GLU A 100 6.73 -6.34 -9.52
C GLU A 100 7.04 -5.58 -10.82
N PHE A 101 6.43 -5.95 -11.95
CA PHE A 101 6.57 -5.17 -13.18
C PHE A 101 5.94 -3.80 -13.03
N ASP A 102 4.75 -3.71 -12.42
CA ASP A 102 4.07 -2.43 -12.17
C ASP A 102 4.57 -1.73 -10.91
N THR A 103 4.67 -2.43 -9.78
CA THR A 103 4.95 -1.79 -8.48
C THR A 103 6.43 -1.76 -8.10
N GLY A 104 7.31 -2.40 -8.88
CA GLY A 104 8.73 -2.54 -8.58
C GLY A 104 9.59 -1.30 -8.82
N HIS A 105 9.09 -0.32 -9.60
CA HIS A 105 9.88 0.81 -10.06
C HIS A 105 10.50 1.61 -8.90
N GLY A 106 11.78 1.96 -9.05
CA GLY A 106 12.53 2.77 -8.08
C GLY A 106 13.04 2.01 -6.85
N LYS A 107 12.70 0.74 -6.67
CA LYS A 107 12.98 -0.01 -5.44
C LYS A 107 14.16 -0.97 -5.59
N LEU A 108 14.90 -1.12 -4.50
CA LEU A 108 15.75 -2.29 -4.25
C LEU A 108 14.85 -3.44 -3.77
N SER A 109 15.31 -4.68 -3.96
CA SER A 109 14.54 -5.89 -3.64
C SER A 109 15.45 -6.97 -3.11
N ALA A 110 15.29 -7.34 -1.84
CA ALA A 110 16.14 -8.30 -1.15
C ALA A 110 15.33 -9.33 -0.37
N TYR A 111 15.96 -10.46 -0.05
CA TYR A 111 15.37 -11.50 0.78
C TYR A 111 15.87 -11.44 2.21
N LEU A 112 14.94 -11.50 3.16
CA LEU A 112 15.17 -11.83 4.56
C LEU A 112 14.03 -12.74 5.04
N ASP A 113 14.36 -13.95 5.49
CA ASP A 113 13.41 -14.90 6.03
C ASP A 113 13.24 -14.71 7.53
N LEU A 114 12.18 -14.01 7.93
CA LEU A 114 11.91 -13.70 9.35
C LEU A 114 11.56 -14.91 10.23
N ARG A 115 11.67 -16.14 9.71
CA ARG A 115 11.70 -17.38 10.51
C ARG A 115 13.10 -17.65 11.08
N ASP A 116 14.16 -17.10 10.49
CA ASP A 116 15.54 -17.17 10.95
C ASP A 116 15.86 -15.97 11.86
N PRO A 117 16.27 -16.18 13.13
CA PRO A 117 16.68 -15.12 14.02
C PRO A 117 17.81 -14.22 13.48
N ARG A 118 18.68 -14.74 12.62
CA ARG A 118 19.78 -13.96 11.99
C ARG A 118 19.22 -12.93 11.02
N ASP A 119 18.25 -13.32 10.20
CA ASP A 119 17.58 -12.41 9.26
C ASP A 119 16.70 -11.39 9.99
N GLN A 120 16.14 -11.76 11.15
CA GLN A 120 15.49 -10.78 12.02
C GLN A 120 16.49 -9.74 12.54
N GLU A 121 17.70 -10.14 12.96
CA GLU A 121 18.71 -9.17 13.40
C GLU A 121 19.24 -8.31 12.25
N ALA A 122 19.42 -8.88 11.06
CA ALA A 122 19.73 -8.12 9.86
C ALA A 122 18.64 -7.07 9.57
N LEU A 123 17.37 -7.45 9.68
CA LEU A 123 16.26 -6.51 9.52
C LEU A 123 16.29 -5.40 10.59
N ARG A 124 16.59 -5.72 11.87
CA ARG A 124 16.77 -4.71 12.92
C ARG A 124 17.92 -3.74 12.59
N GLY A 125 19.01 -4.25 12.02
CA GLY A 125 20.10 -3.43 11.48
C GLY A 125 19.59 -2.40 10.47
N LEU A 126 18.84 -2.86 9.45
CA LEU A 126 18.23 -1.98 8.45
C LEU A 126 17.26 -0.96 9.05
N VAL A 127 16.46 -1.36 10.05
CA VAL A 127 15.50 -0.47 10.74
C VAL A 127 16.21 0.67 11.49
N ARG A 128 17.36 0.43 12.12
CA ARG A 128 18.13 1.48 12.83
C ARG A 128 18.49 2.65 11.93
N GLU A 129 18.60 2.41 10.62
CA GLU A 129 18.97 3.40 9.61
C GLU A 129 17.79 3.89 8.76
N ALA A 130 16.58 3.36 8.99
CA ALA A 130 15.39 3.71 8.21
C ALA A 130 14.71 4.97 8.75
N ASP A 131 14.00 5.65 7.86
CA ASP A 131 13.10 6.76 8.18
C ASP A 131 11.64 6.30 8.19
N VAL A 132 11.29 5.41 7.27
CA VAL A 132 9.95 4.85 7.12
C VAL A 132 10.02 3.32 7.12
N PHE A 133 9.11 2.68 7.82
CA PHE A 133 8.87 1.24 7.77
C PHE A 133 7.42 0.99 7.36
N SER A 134 7.16 0.26 6.28
CA SER A 134 5.80 -0.04 5.82
C SER A 134 5.48 -1.53 5.86
N GLN A 135 4.26 -1.87 6.29
CA GLN A 135 3.79 -3.24 6.36
C GLN A 135 2.31 -3.38 6.04
N GLY A 136 1.94 -4.56 5.52
CA GLY A 136 0.55 -4.92 5.18
C GLY A 136 0.15 -6.32 5.66
N TYR A 137 0.83 -6.84 6.67
CA TYR A 137 0.45 -8.11 7.31
C TYR A 137 -0.75 -7.90 8.23
N ARG A 138 -1.40 -9.01 8.61
CA ARG A 138 -2.47 -8.98 9.61
C ARG A 138 -1.95 -8.33 10.91
N PRO A 139 -2.77 -7.52 11.59
CA PRO A 139 -2.42 -6.94 12.88
C PRO A 139 -1.78 -7.97 13.81
N GLY A 140 -0.67 -7.59 14.43
CA GLY A 140 0.11 -8.44 15.34
C GLY A 140 1.08 -9.44 14.70
N THR A 141 1.02 -9.70 13.38
CA THR A 141 1.89 -10.71 12.74
C THR A 141 3.38 -10.35 12.82
N LEU A 142 3.73 -9.10 12.51
CA LEU A 142 5.10 -8.62 12.64
C LEU A 142 5.47 -8.30 14.10
N GLY A 143 4.51 -7.83 14.89
CA GLY A 143 4.68 -7.62 16.33
C GLY A 143 5.11 -8.88 17.08
N ALA A 144 4.53 -10.05 16.74
CA ALA A 144 4.95 -11.34 17.30
C ALA A 144 6.40 -11.74 16.97
N ARG A 145 7.10 -10.99 16.11
CA ARG A 145 8.51 -11.18 15.75
C ARG A 145 9.40 -10.03 16.23
N GLY A 146 8.88 -9.11 17.05
CA GLY A 146 9.62 -7.96 17.56
C GLY A 146 9.65 -6.76 16.60
N PHE A 147 8.67 -6.64 15.71
CA PHE A 147 8.55 -5.56 14.72
C PHE A 147 7.19 -4.83 14.84
N SER A 148 6.68 -4.68 16.06
CA SER A 148 5.52 -3.81 16.34
C SER A 148 5.92 -2.33 16.20
N PRO A 149 4.94 -1.41 16.01
CA PRO A 149 5.23 0.01 15.94
C PRO A 149 6.04 0.52 17.14
N GLU A 150 5.64 0.13 18.36
CA GLU A 150 6.26 0.57 19.61
C GLU A 150 7.69 0.02 19.75
N GLU A 151 7.91 -1.26 19.42
CA GLU A 151 9.25 -1.85 19.43
C GLU A 151 10.18 -1.20 18.41
N LEU A 152 9.69 -0.91 17.20
CA LEU A 152 10.52 -0.26 16.19
C LEU A 152 10.79 1.21 16.49
N ALA A 153 9.85 1.92 17.11
CA ALA A 153 10.07 3.27 17.63
C ALA A 153 11.14 3.28 18.74
N ALA A 154 11.25 2.21 19.55
CA ALA A 154 12.32 2.06 20.52
C ALA A 154 13.69 1.76 19.88
N ILE A 155 13.71 0.97 18.79
CA ILE A 155 14.94 0.67 18.03
C ILE A 155 15.43 1.91 17.26
N ARG A 156 14.52 2.67 16.67
CA ARG A 156 14.77 3.88 15.89
C ARG A 156 13.81 4.99 16.34
N PRO A 157 14.15 5.76 17.39
CA PRO A 157 13.38 6.95 17.77
C PRO A 157 13.32 7.92 16.60
N GLY A 158 12.13 8.40 16.22
CA GLY A 158 11.91 9.17 15.01
C GLY A 158 11.45 8.33 13.80
N LEU A 159 11.19 7.03 13.96
CA LEU A 159 10.67 6.20 12.87
C LEU A 159 9.22 6.59 12.52
N VAL A 160 8.93 6.61 11.22
CA VAL A 160 7.55 6.60 10.70
C VAL A 160 7.16 5.17 10.36
N TYR A 161 6.17 4.62 11.05
CA TYR A 161 5.61 3.30 10.78
C TYR A 161 4.32 3.42 10.00
N VAL A 162 4.20 2.74 8.85
CA VAL A 162 2.98 2.72 8.02
C VAL A 162 2.36 1.33 8.09
N SER A 163 1.12 1.25 8.53
CA SER A 163 0.41 0.00 8.76
C SER A 163 -0.88 -0.07 7.96
N LEU A 164 -0.94 -1.04 7.05
CA LEU A 164 -2.11 -1.37 6.24
C LEU A 164 -2.79 -2.64 6.74
N CYS A 165 -4.12 -2.64 6.79
CA CYS A 165 -4.94 -3.84 6.98
C CYS A 165 -6.18 -3.84 6.06
N ALA A 166 -6.88 -4.96 5.98
CA ALA A 166 -8.05 -5.06 5.10
C ALA A 166 -9.28 -4.32 5.65
N PHE A 167 -9.64 -4.52 6.92
CA PHE A 167 -10.94 -4.12 7.46
C PHE A 167 -10.89 -3.07 8.57
N GLY A 168 -9.73 -2.52 8.88
CA GLY A 168 -9.54 -1.61 10.01
C GLY A 168 -9.01 -2.35 11.24
N HIS A 169 -8.66 -1.57 12.27
CA HIS A 169 -8.06 -2.10 13.50
C HIS A 169 -9.07 -2.28 14.64
N ILE A 170 -10.35 -1.98 14.39
CA ILE A 170 -11.48 -2.20 15.30
C ILE A 170 -12.59 -3.00 14.61
N GLY A 171 -13.56 -3.46 15.42
CA GLY A 171 -14.69 -4.25 14.94
C GLY A 171 -14.39 -5.75 14.80
N PRO A 172 -15.42 -6.56 14.54
CA PRO A 172 -15.32 -8.02 14.54
C PRO A 172 -14.39 -8.59 13.46
N TRP A 173 -14.04 -7.82 12.43
CA TRP A 173 -13.19 -8.26 11.32
C TRP A 173 -11.77 -7.67 11.36
N ALA A 174 -11.37 -7.01 12.45
CA ALA A 174 -10.06 -6.37 12.58
C ALA A 174 -8.86 -7.32 12.31
N SER A 175 -9.03 -8.61 12.57
CA SER A 175 -8.02 -9.65 12.35
C SER A 175 -8.21 -10.46 11.06
N ARG A 176 -9.27 -10.20 10.27
CA ARG A 176 -9.57 -10.96 9.05
C ARG A 176 -8.59 -10.60 7.92
N ARG A 177 -8.35 -11.59 7.06
CA ARG A 177 -7.63 -11.40 5.79
C ARG A 177 -8.57 -10.78 4.78
N GLY A 178 -8.03 -9.94 3.91
CA GLY A 178 -8.76 -9.40 2.78
C GLY A 178 -7.82 -8.91 1.71
N PHE A 179 -8.40 -8.74 0.53
CA PHE A 179 -7.83 -8.09 -0.64
C PHE A 179 -8.84 -7.05 -1.10
N ASP A 180 -8.43 -6.13 -1.97
CA ASP A 180 -9.31 -5.19 -2.65
C ASP A 180 -10.60 -5.87 -3.12
N THR A 181 -10.49 -6.99 -3.85
CA THR A 181 -11.65 -7.75 -4.37
C THR A 181 -12.59 -8.25 -3.26
N VAL A 182 -12.05 -8.70 -2.13
CA VAL A 182 -12.88 -9.12 -0.98
C VAL A 182 -13.60 -7.91 -0.40
N VAL A 183 -12.92 -6.78 -0.25
CA VAL A 183 -13.54 -5.54 0.25
C VAL A 183 -14.63 -5.05 -0.71
N GLN A 184 -14.38 -5.02 -2.03
CA GLN A 184 -15.41 -4.67 -3.01
C GLN A 184 -16.64 -5.58 -2.89
N THR A 185 -16.41 -6.88 -2.71
CA THR A 185 -17.48 -7.89 -2.64
C THR A 185 -18.36 -7.71 -1.41
N VAL A 186 -17.77 -7.57 -0.23
CA VAL A 186 -18.53 -7.49 1.03
C VAL A 186 -19.16 -6.12 1.27
N SER A 187 -18.66 -5.07 0.62
CA SER A 187 -19.15 -3.70 0.78
C SER A 187 -20.28 -3.31 -0.17
N GLY A 188 -20.67 -4.22 -1.07
CA GLY A 188 -21.69 -3.99 -2.08
C GLY A 188 -21.27 -3.14 -3.28
N ILE A 189 -19.98 -2.84 -3.39
CA ILE A 189 -19.40 -2.26 -4.61
C ILE A 189 -19.67 -3.17 -5.80
N THR A 190 -19.46 -4.48 -5.67
CA THR A 190 -19.58 -5.38 -6.83
C THR A 190 -21.01 -5.59 -7.30
N ILE A 191 -21.98 -5.58 -6.38
CA ILE A 191 -23.41 -5.64 -6.71
C ILE A 191 -23.82 -4.37 -7.42
N ARG A 192 -23.46 -3.20 -6.89
CA ARG A 192 -23.77 -1.92 -7.53
C ARG A 192 -23.13 -1.79 -8.91
N GLN A 193 -21.88 -2.20 -9.05
CA GLN A 193 -21.18 -2.18 -10.33
C GLN A 193 -21.92 -3.03 -11.38
N ALA A 194 -22.48 -4.18 -10.99
CA ALA A 194 -23.24 -5.04 -11.88
C ALA A 194 -24.56 -4.42 -12.39
N GLU A 195 -25.13 -3.47 -11.64
CA GLU A 195 -26.34 -2.74 -12.05
C GLU A 195 -26.05 -1.67 -13.09
N VAL A 196 -24.83 -1.11 -13.07
CA VAL A 196 -24.44 0.05 -13.89
C VAL A 196 -23.61 -0.36 -15.10
N VAL A 197 -22.75 -1.38 -14.96
CA VAL A 197 -21.84 -1.85 -15.99
C VAL A 197 -22.11 -3.32 -16.26
N ALA A 198 -22.51 -3.61 -17.50
CA ALA A 198 -22.77 -4.99 -17.92
C ALA A 198 -21.49 -5.83 -17.85
N GLY A 199 -21.55 -6.89 -17.05
CA GLY A 199 -20.48 -7.88 -16.93
C GLY A 199 -20.43 -8.86 -18.10
N LYS A 200 -19.29 -9.56 -18.23
CA LYS A 200 -19.18 -10.71 -19.16
C LYS A 200 -20.03 -11.91 -18.72
N THR A 201 -20.28 -12.02 -17.41
CA THR A 201 -21.09 -13.09 -16.80
C THR A 201 -22.11 -12.48 -15.83
N PRO A 202 -23.30 -13.08 -15.65
CA PRO A 202 -24.26 -12.65 -14.64
C PRO A 202 -23.66 -12.64 -13.23
N GLY A 203 -24.12 -11.72 -12.39
CA GLY A 203 -23.71 -11.62 -10.98
C GLY A 203 -22.80 -10.43 -10.67
N PRO A 204 -22.16 -10.41 -9.49
CA PRO A 204 -21.34 -9.29 -9.04
C PRO A 204 -20.21 -8.96 -10.01
N GLN A 205 -19.95 -7.68 -10.25
CA GLN A 205 -18.87 -7.20 -11.13
C GLN A 205 -17.82 -6.44 -10.34
N PHE A 206 -16.55 -6.76 -10.53
CA PHE A 206 -15.47 -5.93 -9.96
C PHE A 206 -15.32 -4.64 -10.74
N TYR A 207 -14.76 -3.62 -10.09
CA TYR A 207 -14.18 -2.51 -10.84
C TYR A 207 -13.15 -3.02 -11.86
N PRO A 208 -12.99 -2.35 -13.01
CA PRO A 208 -12.01 -2.73 -14.04
C PRO A 208 -10.56 -2.49 -13.59
N VAL A 209 -10.36 -1.98 -12.38
CA VAL A 209 -9.08 -1.71 -11.74
C VAL A 209 -9.20 -1.97 -10.23
N SER A 210 -8.09 -2.32 -9.57
CA SER A 210 -8.00 -2.41 -8.11
C SER A 210 -7.95 -1.02 -7.47
N ALA A 211 -9.05 -0.26 -7.60
CA ALA A 211 -9.14 1.14 -7.19
C ALA A 211 -8.83 1.32 -5.71
N ILE A 212 -9.32 0.41 -4.85
CA ILE A 212 -9.10 0.48 -3.41
C ILE A 212 -7.60 0.32 -3.11
N ASP A 213 -6.94 -0.66 -3.72
CA ASP A 213 -5.51 -0.89 -3.50
C ASP A 213 -4.66 0.31 -3.95
N TYR A 214 -4.85 0.81 -5.17
CA TYR A 214 -4.04 1.95 -5.67
C TYR A 214 -4.29 3.22 -4.85
N CYS A 215 -5.55 3.59 -4.59
CA CYS A 215 -5.87 4.75 -3.75
C CYS A 215 -5.28 4.60 -2.35
N THR A 216 -5.35 3.40 -1.76
CA THR A 216 -4.75 3.13 -0.46
C THR A 216 -3.24 3.32 -0.49
N GLY A 217 -2.55 2.84 -1.53
CA GLY A 217 -1.11 3.03 -1.69
C GLY A 217 -0.69 4.50 -1.77
N TYR A 218 -1.42 5.31 -2.54
CA TYR A 218 -1.16 6.75 -2.62
C TYR A 218 -1.41 7.46 -1.29
N LEU A 219 -2.51 7.12 -0.59
CA LEU A 219 -2.82 7.67 0.73
C LEU A 219 -1.78 7.25 1.79
N MET A 220 -1.27 6.02 1.72
CA MET A 220 -0.17 5.56 2.58
C MET A 220 1.11 6.38 2.35
N ALA A 221 1.49 6.64 1.10
CA ALA A 221 2.66 7.46 0.78
C ALA A 221 2.47 8.90 1.27
N PHE A 222 1.29 9.49 1.03
CA PHE A 222 0.92 10.80 1.56
C PHE A 222 1.01 10.84 3.10
N GLY A 223 0.43 9.85 3.79
CA GLY A 223 0.51 9.75 5.24
C GLY A 223 1.93 9.63 5.77
N ALA A 224 2.79 8.87 5.09
CA ALA A 224 4.21 8.78 5.43
C ALA A 224 4.92 10.14 5.29
N MET A 225 4.67 10.87 4.20
CA MET A 225 5.23 12.21 3.98
C MET A 225 4.75 13.22 5.04
N VAL A 226 3.47 13.19 5.41
CA VAL A 226 2.92 14.03 6.49
C VAL A 226 3.56 13.68 7.83
N ALA A 227 3.72 12.39 8.14
CA ALA A 227 4.36 11.95 9.37
C ALA A 227 5.85 12.32 9.43
N LEU A 228 6.57 12.24 8.31
CA LEU A 228 7.94 12.72 8.17
C LEU A 228 8.05 14.23 8.40
N ALA A 229 7.11 15.02 7.85
CA ALA A 229 7.06 16.45 8.09
C ALA A 229 6.78 16.78 9.57
N ARG A 230 5.85 16.05 10.22
CA ARG A 230 5.62 16.17 11.67
C ARG A 230 6.85 15.80 12.49
N ARG A 231 7.56 14.72 12.16
CA ARG A 231 8.84 14.38 12.78
C ARG A 231 9.85 15.53 12.66
N ALA A 232 9.93 16.17 11.51
CA ALA A 232 10.88 17.26 11.29
C ALA A 232 10.59 18.52 12.11
N HIS A 233 9.31 18.82 12.36
CA HIS A 233 8.90 20.01 13.11
C HIS A 233 8.66 19.77 14.60
N GLU A 234 8.08 18.62 14.95
CA GLU A 234 7.59 18.29 16.30
C GLU A 234 8.45 17.20 16.98
N GLY A 235 9.25 16.47 16.22
CA GLY A 235 9.90 15.24 16.68
C GLY A 235 8.92 14.08 16.85
N GLY A 236 9.39 13.04 17.54
CA GLY A 236 8.62 11.83 17.81
C GLY A 236 8.65 10.80 16.69
N SER A 237 8.28 9.58 17.09
CA SER A 237 7.98 8.48 16.19
C SER A 237 6.48 8.47 15.90
N TRP A 238 6.09 8.13 14.67
CA TRP A 238 4.71 8.27 14.20
C TRP A 238 4.21 6.99 13.56
N LEU A 239 2.93 6.69 13.76
CA LEU A 239 2.22 5.56 13.18
C LEU A 239 1.11 6.07 12.26
N VAL A 240 1.21 5.72 10.99
CA VAL A 240 0.18 5.92 9.97
C VAL A 240 -0.65 4.64 9.88
N ARG A 241 -1.96 4.71 10.16
CA ARG A 241 -2.89 3.57 10.05
C ARG A 241 -3.93 3.83 8.98
N ILE A 242 -4.15 2.84 8.12
CA ILE A 242 -5.15 2.89 7.06
C ILE A 242 -5.68 1.48 6.75
N SER A 243 -6.89 1.40 6.20
CA SER A 243 -7.47 0.13 5.79
C SER A 243 -8.17 0.18 4.44
N LEU A 244 -8.15 -0.94 3.72
CA LEU A 244 -8.82 -1.07 2.43
C LEU A 244 -10.32 -0.80 2.55
N ALA A 245 -10.98 -1.30 3.60
CA ALA A 245 -12.40 -1.07 3.83
C ALA A 245 -12.74 0.42 4.01
N GLN A 246 -11.89 1.17 4.73
CA GLN A 246 -12.07 2.60 4.89
C GLN A 246 -11.87 3.36 3.59
N VAL A 247 -10.86 3.00 2.79
CA VAL A 247 -10.63 3.62 1.48
C VAL A 247 -11.73 3.24 0.48
N GLY A 248 -12.24 2.01 0.52
CA GLY A 248 -13.38 1.58 -0.28
C GLY A 248 -14.65 2.37 0.08
N LYS A 249 -14.91 2.57 1.37
CA LYS A 249 -15.99 3.46 1.82
C LYS A 249 -15.79 4.89 1.31
N TRP A 250 -14.59 5.44 1.47
CA TRP A 250 -14.28 6.79 1.00
C TRP A 250 -14.50 6.97 -0.51
N ILE A 251 -14.09 5.98 -1.33
CA ILE A 251 -14.37 5.98 -2.78
C ILE A 251 -15.88 6.03 -3.05
N VAL A 252 -16.68 5.23 -2.35
CA VAL A 252 -18.15 5.22 -2.50
C VAL A 252 -18.78 6.54 -2.05
N ASP A 253 -18.27 7.15 -0.98
CA ASP A 253 -18.77 8.41 -0.44
C ASP A 253 -18.49 9.62 -1.37
N LEU A 254 -17.52 9.52 -2.29
CA LEU A 254 -17.27 10.55 -3.31
C LEU A 254 -18.43 10.67 -4.33
N GLY A 255 -19.35 9.71 -4.33
CA GLY A 255 -20.50 9.68 -5.23
C GLY A 255 -20.21 8.94 -6.54
N GLU A 256 -21.26 8.79 -7.33
CA GLU A 256 -21.21 8.13 -8.64
C GLU A 256 -21.31 9.18 -9.75
N ALA A 257 -20.58 8.95 -10.85
CA ALA A 257 -20.76 9.75 -12.06
C ALA A 257 -22.18 9.54 -12.64
N PRO A 258 -22.75 10.54 -13.35
CA PRO A 258 -24.02 10.37 -14.04
C PRO A 258 -24.00 9.16 -14.98
N LEU A 259 -25.07 8.35 -14.98
CA LEU A 259 -25.12 7.13 -15.79
C LEU A 259 -24.96 7.40 -17.30
N ASP A 260 -25.46 8.55 -17.77
CA ASP A 260 -25.29 8.99 -19.15
C ASP A 260 -23.82 9.29 -19.50
N ASP A 261 -23.02 9.72 -18.53
CA ASP A 261 -21.58 9.93 -18.72
C ASP A 261 -20.85 8.59 -18.78
N VAL A 262 -21.22 7.65 -17.90
CA VAL A 262 -20.68 6.28 -17.91
C VAL A 262 -21.00 5.57 -19.22
N ALA A 263 -22.24 5.70 -19.72
CA ALA A 263 -22.67 5.09 -20.98
C ALA A 263 -21.97 5.68 -22.22
N ARG A 264 -21.53 6.95 -22.15
CA ARG A 264 -20.79 7.63 -23.23
C ARG A 264 -19.28 7.48 -23.11
N ALA A 265 -18.78 6.95 -22.00
CA ALA A 265 -17.36 6.77 -21.79
C ALA A 265 -16.78 5.81 -22.86
N PRO A 266 -15.64 6.15 -23.47
CA PRO A 266 -15.02 5.27 -24.44
C PRO A 266 -14.59 3.97 -23.76
N THR A 267 -14.74 2.85 -24.47
CA THR A 267 -14.38 1.53 -23.95
C THR A 267 -12.86 1.32 -23.85
N GLU A 268 -12.09 2.08 -24.63
CA GLU A 268 -10.63 2.05 -24.67
C GLU A 268 -10.08 3.48 -24.74
N PHE A 269 -8.88 3.67 -24.20
CA PHE A 269 -8.12 4.91 -24.38
C PHE A 269 -7.56 5.00 -25.80
N ALA A 270 -7.45 6.21 -26.35
CA ALA A 270 -6.84 6.40 -27.66
C ALA A 270 -5.34 5.98 -27.64
N PRO A 271 -4.79 5.41 -28.72
CA PRO A 271 -3.37 5.04 -28.78
C PRO A 271 -2.43 6.19 -28.41
N GLU A 272 -2.76 7.42 -28.81
CA GLU A 272 -1.99 8.63 -28.50
C GLU A 272 -2.06 8.99 -27.02
N GLU A 273 -3.18 8.73 -26.34
CA GLU A 273 -3.30 8.90 -24.88
C GLU A 273 -2.41 7.92 -24.16
N LEU A 274 -2.47 6.64 -24.54
CA LEU A 274 -1.64 5.60 -23.96
C LEU A 274 -0.16 5.91 -24.15
N GLU A 275 0.25 6.43 -25.31
CA GLU A 275 1.64 6.80 -25.57
C GLU A 275 2.09 8.01 -24.73
N ARG A 276 1.20 9.00 -24.52
CA ARG A 276 1.48 10.14 -23.63
C ARG A 276 1.62 9.74 -22.17
N TRP A 277 0.96 8.67 -21.72
CA TRP A 277 1.09 8.20 -20.35
C TRP A 277 2.15 7.12 -20.17
N SER A 278 2.58 6.45 -21.25
CA SER A 278 3.50 5.32 -21.17
C SER A 278 4.95 5.72 -21.40
N THR A 279 5.87 5.02 -20.75
CA THR A 279 7.31 5.07 -21.00
C THR A 279 7.84 3.65 -21.14
N VAL A 280 9.10 3.53 -21.55
CA VAL A 280 9.82 2.26 -21.64
C VAL A 280 11.07 2.36 -20.79
N THR A 281 11.25 1.39 -19.90
CA THR A 281 12.43 1.28 -19.06
C THR A 281 13.10 -0.06 -19.31
N GLU A 282 14.43 -0.06 -19.46
CA GLU A 282 15.22 -1.29 -19.51
C GLU A 282 15.32 -1.91 -18.12
N THR A 283 14.94 -3.18 -18.01
CA THR A 283 14.98 -3.93 -16.75
C THR A 283 15.84 -5.18 -16.91
N PRO A 284 16.31 -5.82 -15.82
CA PRO A 284 16.96 -7.12 -15.90
C PRO A 284 16.09 -8.23 -16.52
N SER A 285 14.78 -8.03 -16.62
CA SER A 285 13.83 -8.95 -17.26
C SER A 285 13.48 -8.56 -18.71
N GLY A 286 14.12 -7.53 -19.26
CA GLY A 286 13.87 -6.98 -20.59
C GLY A 286 13.22 -5.60 -20.58
N ALA A 287 12.98 -5.05 -21.77
CA ALA A 287 12.31 -3.77 -21.95
C ALA A 287 10.86 -3.85 -21.45
N LEU A 288 10.49 -2.94 -20.55
CA LEU A 288 9.15 -2.88 -19.96
C LEU A 288 8.47 -1.57 -20.36
N ARG A 289 7.33 -1.67 -21.05
CA ARG A 289 6.43 -0.53 -21.30
C ARG A 289 5.45 -0.40 -20.13
N HIS A 290 5.43 0.75 -19.47
CA HIS A 290 4.63 0.99 -18.27
C HIS A 290 4.19 2.45 -18.17
N LEU A 291 3.28 2.77 -17.25
CA LEU A 291 2.83 4.15 -17.03
C LEU A 291 3.93 5.00 -16.38
N ARG A 292 4.01 6.27 -16.79
CA ARG A 292 4.80 7.33 -16.15
C ARG A 292 4.20 7.69 -14.78
N PRO A 293 4.98 8.35 -13.90
CA PRO A 293 4.46 9.02 -12.71
C PRO A 293 3.17 9.83 -13.00
N VAL A 294 2.09 9.52 -12.29
CA VAL A 294 0.75 10.06 -12.59
C VAL A 294 0.61 11.50 -12.11
N VAL A 295 1.17 11.81 -10.93
CA VAL A 295 1.18 13.18 -10.39
C VAL A 295 2.42 13.88 -10.93
N GLN A 296 2.27 15.10 -11.45
CA GLN A 296 3.39 15.92 -11.91
C GLN A 296 3.50 17.15 -11.01
N LEU A 297 4.62 17.27 -10.30
CA LEU A 297 4.92 18.44 -9.48
C LEU A 297 5.72 19.45 -10.31
N SER A 298 5.32 20.73 -10.29
CA SER A 298 5.94 21.77 -11.11
C SER A 298 7.40 22.05 -10.77
N GLU A 299 7.78 21.91 -9.50
CA GLU A 299 9.13 22.21 -9.00
C GLU A 299 10.01 20.95 -8.89
N THR A 300 9.41 19.81 -8.54
CA THR A 300 10.13 18.55 -8.37
C THR A 300 9.46 17.43 -9.17
N PRO A 301 9.59 17.44 -10.52
CA PRO A 301 8.97 16.42 -11.36
C PRO A 301 9.38 15.01 -10.92
N PRO A 302 8.41 14.11 -10.66
CA PRO A 302 8.72 12.78 -10.16
C PRO A 302 9.33 11.86 -11.22
N TYR A 303 10.20 10.97 -10.76
CA TYR A 303 10.78 9.90 -11.59
C TYR A 303 11.36 8.78 -10.73
N TRP A 304 11.43 7.57 -11.29
CA TRP A 304 12.12 6.45 -10.66
C TRP A 304 13.57 6.39 -11.12
N ALA A 305 14.51 6.44 -10.18
CA ALA A 305 15.95 6.37 -10.46
C ALA A 305 16.45 4.95 -10.73
N ARG A 306 15.65 3.92 -10.39
CA ARG A 306 15.98 2.51 -10.57
C ARG A 306 14.86 1.81 -11.34
N PRO A 307 15.18 0.84 -12.23
CA PRO A 307 14.16 0.04 -12.89
C PRO A 307 13.50 -0.93 -11.90
N SER A 308 12.40 -1.56 -12.33
CA SER A 308 11.89 -2.75 -11.64
C SER A 308 12.89 -3.89 -11.77
N VAL A 309 12.99 -4.74 -10.73
CA VAL A 309 13.88 -5.90 -10.70
C VAL A 309 13.14 -7.14 -10.20
N PRO A 310 13.61 -8.36 -10.52
CA PRO A 310 13.11 -9.58 -9.88
C PRO A 310 13.18 -9.54 -8.35
N LEU A 311 12.36 -10.35 -7.68
CA LEU A 311 12.45 -10.48 -6.23
C LEU A 311 13.80 -11.04 -5.78
N GLY A 312 14.38 -10.41 -4.76
CA GLY A 312 15.67 -10.83 -4.18
C GLY A 312 16.88 -10.55 -5.08
N TYR A 313 16.75 -9.65 -6.05
CA TYR A 313 17.82 -9.27 -6.96
C TYR A 313 19.02 -8.60 -6.25
N HIS A 314 18.78 -7.93 -5.12
CA HIS A 314 19.78 -7.18 -4.36
C HIS A 314 20.08 -7.84 -3.01
N ARG A 315 21.21 -7.42 -2.41
CA ARG A 315 21.52 -7.71 -1.00
C ARG A 315 20.67 -6.86 -0.07
N PRO A 316 20.38 -7.33 1.17
CA PRO A 316 19.62 -6.58 2.16
C PRO A 316 20.51 -5.52 2.83
N GLU A 317 20.96 -4.54 2.06
CA GLU A 317 21.89 -3.48 2.46
C GLU A 317 21.40 -2.12 1.92
N TRP A 318 21.56 -1.06 2.70
CA TRP A 318 21.24 0.29 2.23
C TRP A 318 22.27 0.77 1.20
N PRO A 319 21.85 1.50 0.16
CA PRO A 319 22.79 2.24 -0.66
C PRO A 319 23.46 3.35 0.17
N GLN A 320 24.64 3.78 -0.27
CA GLN A 320 25.31 4.95 0.28
C GLN A 320 24.42 6.18 0.03
N ARG A 321 24.23 7.02 1.06
CA ARG A 321 23.55 8.32 0.91
C ARG A 321 24.34 9.20 -0.06
N ALA A 322 23.63 10.00 -0.84
CA ALA A 322 24.23 10.89 -1.84
C ALA A 322 25.01 12.04 -1.20
#